data_AF-A0ABC9FNK3-F1
#
_entry.id   AF-A0ABC9FNK3-F1
#
_cell.length_a   1.000
_cell.length_b   1.000
_cell.length_c   1.000
_cell.angle_alpha   90.00
_cell.angle_beta   90.00
_cell.angle_gamma   90.00
#
_symmetry.space_group_name_H-M   'P 1'
#
loop_
_entity.id
_entity.type
_entity.pdbx_description
1 polymer ?
#
loop_
_entity_poly.entity_id
_entity_poly.type
_entity_poly.pdbx_seq_one_letter_code
_entity_poly.pdbx_strand_id
1 'polypeptide(L)'
;MAAAAELMEDLVGEILLRLPSDEPEHLFRAALVCKPWLRILTDPEFGRRYRSFHGAPPLLGLLHRLTALQGDPVPRFASTTSLPDFPHPSSGGRRTRPLDCRHGRVLIHMLREKSMSYLVWDPATGDRHAVPKPGVDWLIHNAGVFCATVGCDHLDCHGGPFGVVFMATDDHDLLIKVSVFSSETGVWSTPVSLGSDCECYVQHMKDAIQRDRYHLPYVQPTRAAVIGDNIYFTLRRGHAIVKYHVGNNCLSMINPPPHNAYGIALMVMDDSSLGFVFIEGFSLHLWSRKVSSEGSAEWVQCQVIDLKTVIPVIDPGQVPSVVGSAEGVGAIFISTDAGLFTIELKSGRWRKLDEPGVYFNVLPYMSFYTPGRYCASPYLYVVLHFLYSFCMFGCLLN
;
A
#
# COMPACT_ATOMS: atom_id res chain seq x y z
N MET A 1 27.78 -8.59 -40.28
CA MET A 1 27.54 -9.62 -39.25
C MET A 1 27.16 -8.99 -37.90
N ALA A 2 27.85 -7.95 -37.42
CA ALA A 2 27.48 -7.25 -36.17
C ALA A 2 26.07 -6.62 -36.19
N ALA A 3 25.72 -5.86 -37.25
CA ALA A 3 24.42 -5.20 -37.37
C ALA A 3 23.20 -6.16 -37.36
N ALA A 4 23.37 -7.41 -37.82
CA ALA A 4 22.29 -8.41 -37.80
C ALA A 4 22.10 -9.05 -36.41
N ALA A 5 23.17 -9.10 -35.61
CA ALA A 5 23.11 -9.57 -34.23
C ALA A 5 22.48 -8.52 -33.30
N GLU A 6 22.80 -7.24 -33.50
CA GLU A 6 22.18 -6.12 -32.78
C GLU A 6 20.66 -6.04 -33.06
N LEU A 7 20.24 -6.14 -34.33
CA LEU A 7 18.82 -6.19 -34.72
C LEU A 7 18.05 -7.36 -34.07
N MET A 8 18.73 -8.49 -33.84
CA MET A 8 18.13 -9.65 -33.16
C MET A 8 18.03 -9.44 -31.65
N GLU A 9 19.01 -8.79 -31.01
CA GLU A 9 18.95 -8.44 -29.59
C GLU A 9 17.84 -7.42 -29.31
N ASP A 10 17.67 -6.42 -30.18
CA ASP A 10 16.58 -5.45 -30.09
C ASP A 10 15.20 -6.10 -30.18
N LEU A 11 15.01 -7.02 -31.13
CA LEU A 11 13.76 -7.74 -31.32
C LEU A 11 13.43 -8.66 -30.14
N VAL A 12 14.45 -9.33 -29.58
CA VAL A 12 14.31 -10.11 -28.34
C VAL A 12 13.90 -9.20 -27.19
N GLY A 13 14.54 -8.03 -27.03
CA GLY A 13 14.16 -7.05 -26.02
C GLY A 13 12.69 -6.64 -26.13
N GLU A 14 12.21 -6.37 -27.34
CA GLU A 14 10.80 -6.07 -27.60
C GLU A 14 9.84 -7.21 -27.23
N ILE A 15 10.22 -8.47 -27.48
CA ILE A 15 9.42 -9.63 -27.07
C ILE A 15 9.37 -9.72 -25.53
N LEU A 16 10.53 -9.59 -24.87
CA LEU A 16 10.64 -9.65 -23.42
C LEU A 16 9.88 -8.51 -22.73
N LEU A 17 9.79 -7.33 -23.35
CA LEU A 17 9.01 -6.20 -22.84
C LEU A 17 7.51 -6.49 -22.74
N ARG A 18 7.00 -7.45 -23.50
CA ARG A 18 5.56 -7.80 -23.54
C ARG A 18 5.19 -8.90 -22.56
N LEU A 19 6.15 -9.45 -21.82
CA LEU A 19 5.86 -10.45 -20.78
C LEU A 19 5.01 -9.83 -19.66
N PRO A 20 3.97 -10.51 -19.16
CA PRO A 20 3.06 -9.96 -18.17
C PRO A 20 3.80 -9.54 -16.88
N SER A 21 3.50 -8.34 -16.37
CA SER A 21 4.14 -7.83 -15.15
C SER A 21 3.59 -8.45 -13.88
N ASP A 22 2.33 -8.88 -13.90
CA ASP A 22 1.64 -9.60 -12.84
C ASP A 22 2.09 -11.07 -12.69
N GLU A 23 2.87 -11.59 -13.65
CA GLU A 23 3.44 -12.94 -13.63
C GLU A 23 4.97 -12.88 -13.77
N PRO A 24 5.68 -12.34 -12.75
CA PRO A 24 7.11 -12.08 -12.80
C PRO A 24 7.97 -13.33 -13.08
N GLU A 25 7.47 -14.54 -12.81
CA GLU A 25 8.09 -15.82 -13.17
C GLU A 25 8.51 -15.91 -14.64
N HIS A 26 7.79 -15.23 -15.55
CA HIS A 26 8.11 -15.22 -16.97
C HIS A 26 9.46 -14.56 -17.25
N LEU A 27 9.76 -13.45 -16.54
CA LEU A 27 11.04 -12.77 -16.64
C LEU A 27 12.18 -13.66 -16.09
N PHE A 28 11.95 -14.41 -15.00
CA PHE A 28 12.95 -15.35 -14.48
C PHE A 28 13.20 -16.50 -15.43
N ARG A 29 12.14 -17.11 -15.98
CA ARG A 29 12.26 -18.19 -16.97
C ARG A 29 13.03 -17.70 -18.19
N ALA A 30 12.71 -16.50 -18.69
CA ALA A 30 13.43 -15.88 -19.79
C ALA A 30 14.91 -15.63 -19.47
N ALA A 31 15.23 -15.16 -18.26
CA ALA A 31 16.61 -14.94 -17.81
C ALA A 31 17.43 -16.24 -17.75
N LEU A 32 16.78 -17.39 -17.54
CA LEU A 32 17.44 -18.70 -17.50
C LEU A 32 17.63 -19.35 -18.88
N VAL A 33 17.03 -18.81 -19.95
CA VAL A 33 17.15 -19.39 -21.31
C VAL A 33 18.58 -19.29 -21.85
N CYS A 34 19.19 -18.09 -21.81
CA CYS A 34 20.56 -17.89 -22.26
C CYS A 34 21.20 -16.61 -21.69
N LYS A 35 22.54 -16.53 -21.74
CA LYS A 35 23.30 -15.37 -21.24
C LYS A 35 22.93 -14.03 -21.92
N PRO A 36 22.68 -13.96 -23.24
CA PRO A 36 22.19 -12.73 -23.87
C PRO A 36 20.85 -12.23 -23.30
N TRP A 37 19.87 -13.11 -23.10
CA TRP A 37 18.58 -12.73 -22.52
C TRP A 37 18.73 -12.27 -21.07
N LEU A 38 19.56 -12.96 -20.28
CA LEU A 38 19.92 -12.49 -18.94
C LEU A 38 20.53 -11.09 -18.96
N ARG A 39 21.41 -10.78 -19.92
CA ARG A 39 22.00 -9.43 -20.06
C ARG A 39 20.94 -8.38 -20.36
N ILE A 40 20.03 -8.64 -21.30
CA ILE A 40 18.92 -7.73 -21.60
C ILE A 40 18.06 -7.49 -20.35
N LEU A 41 17.65 -8.56 -19.66
CA LEU A 41 16.77 -8.48 -18.49
C LEU A 41 17.44 -7.88 -17.25
N THR A 42 18.78 -7.85 -17.23
CA THR A 42 19.57 -7.25 -16.14
C THR A 42 19.98 -5.81 -16.44
N ASP A 43 19.78 -5.34 -17.68
CA ASP A 43 20.05 -3.97 -18.10
C ASP A 43 19.10 -2.98 -17.41
N PRO A 44 19.63 -1.96 -16.71
CA PRO A 44 18.83 -0.87 -16.17
C PRO A 44 17.95 -0.16 -17.19
N GLU A 45 18.34 -0.10 -18.46
CA GLU A 45 17.53 0.49 -19.53
C GLU A 45 16.31 -0.37 -19.87
N PHE A 46 16.47 -1.69 -19.99
CA PHE A 46 15.33 -2.61 -20.15
C PHE A 46 14.35 -2.46 -18.99
N GLY A 47 14.85 -2.41 -17.75
CA GLY A 47 14.01 -2.22 -16.57
C GLY A 47 13.18 -0.93 -16.64
N ARG A 48 13.77 0.19 -17.08
CA ARG A 48 13.04 1.45 -17.29
C ARG A 48 11.99 1.33 -18.40
N ARG A 49 12.34 0.74 -19.54
CA ARG A 49 11.42 0.50 -20.65
C ARG A 49 10.26 -0.40 -20.26
N TYR A 50 10.52 -1.48 -19.53
CA TYR A 50 9.52 -2.43 -19.05
C TYR A 50 8.47 -1.75 -18.18
N ARG A 51 8.91 -0.93 -17.24
CA ARG A 51 8.01 -0.19 -16.35
C ARG A 51 7.25 0.90 -17.08
N SER A 52 7.90 1.63 -17.98
CA SER A 52 7.22 2.61 -18.82
C SER A 52 6.18 1.96 -19.73
N PHE A 53 6.43 0.73 -20.20
CA PHE A 53 5.50 -0.03 -21.05
C PHE A 53 4.27 -0.51 -20.27
N HIS A 54 4.46 -1.03 -19.05
CA HIS A 54 3.37 -1.54 -18.22
C HIS A 54 2.65 -0.48 -17.37
N GLY A 55 3.31 0.66 -17.09
CA GLY A 55 2.76 1.72 -16.25
C GLY A 55 2.76 1.33 -14.77
N ALA A 56 1.58 1.17 -14.18
CA ALA A 56 1.45 0.89 -12.75
C ALA A 56 2.11 -0.44 -12.35
N PRO A 57 2.80 -0.51 -11.19
CA PRO A 57 3.42 -1.74 -10.73
C PRO A 57 2.35 -2.82 -10.45
N PRO A 58 2.66 -4.11 -10.70
CA PRO A 58 1.75 -5.21 -10.43
C PRO A 58 1.58 -5.45 -8.93
N LEU A 59 0.43 -5.99 -8.53
CA LEU A 59 0.20 -6.49 -7.18
C LEU A 59 0.94 -7.83 -7.00
N LEU A 60 1.98 -7.85 -6.17
CA LEU A 60 2.78 -9.04 -5.92
C LEU A 60 2.39 -9.77 -4.64
N GLY A 61 1.76 -9.07 -3.69
CA GLY A 61 1.19 -9.70 -2.51
C GLY A 61 0.43 -8.75 -1.61
N LEU A 62 -0.03 -9.30 -0.50
CA LEU A 62 -0.87 -8.59 0.48
C LEU A 62 -0.29 -8.77 1.87
N LEU A 63 -0.23 -7.68 2.62
CA LEU A 63 -0.13 -7.73 4.08
C LEU A 63 -1.48 -7.32 4.65
N HIS A 64 -1.99 -8.07 5.61
CA HIS A 64 -3.30 -7.79 6.18
C HIS A 64 -3.27 -7.76 7.70
N ARG A 65 -4.22 -7.00 8.26
CA ARG A 65 -4.49 -6.92 9.69
C ARG A 65 -5.83 -7.54 9.98
N LEU A 66 -5.87 -8.55 10.86
CA LEU A 66 -7.11 -9.07 11.41
C LEU A 66 -7.52 -8.30 12.67
N THR A 67 -8.80 -8.33 12.99
CA THR A 67 -9.37 -7.56 14.10
C THR A 67 -8.94 -8.14 15.46
N ALA A 68 -8.73 -7.26 16.46
CA ALA A 68 -8.05 -7.55 17.74
C ALA A 68 -8.62 -8.72 18.58
N LEU A 69 -9.87 -9.15 18.34
CA LEU A 69 -10.46 -10.30 19.04
C LEU A 69 -9.77 -11.64 18.72
N GLN A 70 -9.04 -11.73 17.60
CA GLN A 70 -8.28 -12.93 17.21
C GLN A 70 -6.77 -12.85 17.48
N GLY A 71 -6.29 -11.77 18.10
CA GLY A 71 -4.85 -11.47 18.21
C GLY A 71 -4.27 -10.94 16.89
N ASP A 72 -3.05 -10.38 16.95
CA ASP A 72 -2.31 -10.03 15.72
C ASP A 72 -1.88 -11.36 15.07
N PRO A 73 -2.40 -11.73 13.88
CA PRO A 73 -2.00 -12.97 13.20
C PRO A 73 -0.50 -12.93 12.89
N VAL A 74 0.10 -14.09 12.63
CA VAL A 74 1.46 -14.15 12.09
C VAL A 74 1.50 -13.26 10.84
N PRO A 75 2.40 -12.26 10.76
CA PRO A 75 2.54 -11.44 9.56
C PRO A 75 2.79 -12.37 8.37
N ARG A 76 1.82 -12.46 7.47
CA ARG A 76 1.95 -13.23 6.23
C ARG A 76 2.01 -12.23 5.09
N PHE A 77 3.05 -12.36 4.28
CA PHE A 77 3.02 -11.88 2.93
C PHE A 77 2.25 -12.93 2.14
N ALA A 78 0.99 -12.66 1.80
CA ALA A 78 0.25 -13.55 0.92
C ALA A 78 0.63 -13.19 -0.52
N SER A 79 1.49 -14.00 -1.15
CA SER A 79 1.83 -13.81 -2.56
C SER A 79 0.59 -13.91 -3.42
N THR A 80 0.41 -12.96 -4.34
CA THR A 80 -0.62 -13.02 -5.39
C THR A 80 -0.06 -13.58 -6.69
N THR A 81 1.18 -14.08 -6.66
CA THR A 81 1.93 -14.62 -7.80
C THR A 81 2.43 -16.03 -7.46
N SER A 82 2.95 -16.75 -8.45
CA SER A 82 3.55 -18.08 -8.21
C SER A 82 4.94 -18.02 -7.55
N LEU A 83 5.45 -16.82 -7.25
CA LEU A 83 6.74 -16.65 -6.58
C LEU A 83 6.68 -17.06 -5.10
N PRO A 84 7.81 -17.54 -4.54
CA PRO A 84 7.94 -17.79 -3.11
C PRO A 84 7.66 -16.53 -2.30
N ASP A 85 7.02 -16.71 -1.15
CA ASP A 85 6.81 -15.61 -0.20
C ASP A 85 8.15 -14.98 0.19
N PHE A 86 8.19 -13.65 0.25
CA PHE A 86 9.36 -12.94 0.74
C PHE A 86 9.57 -13.28 2.22
N PRO A 87 10.79 -13.65 2.64
CA PRO A 87 11.05 -13.99 4.04
C PRO A 87 10.81 -12.73 4.89
N HIS A 88 9.71 -12.73 5.63
CA HIS A 88 9.38 -11.64 6.53
C HIS A 88 10.56 -11.40 7.48
N PRO A 89 10.97 -10.14 7.73
CA PRO A 89 12.07 -9.86 8.63
C PRO A 89 11.83 -10.57 9.98
N SER A 90 12.71 -11.53 10.30
CA SER A 90 12.62 -12.32 11.53
C SER A 90 12.61 -11.37 12.72
N SER A 91 11.52 -11.41 13.47
CA SER A 91 11.34 -10.57 14.65
C SER A 91 11.98 -11.19 15.90
N GLY A 92 12.69 -12.32 15.79
CA GLY A 92 13.19 -13.06 16.94
C GLY A 92 12.07 -13.46 17.93
N GLY A 93 10.85 -13.73 17.42
CA GLY A 93 9.67 -14.01 18.24
C GLY A 93 8.90 -12.78 18.74
N ARG A 94 9.26 -11.57 18.31
CA ARG A 94 8.57 -10.32 18.69
C ARG A 94 7.37 -10.05 17.79
N ARG A 95 6.36 -9.35 18.32
CA ARG A 95 5.19 -8.96 17.51
C ARG A 95 5.58 -7.81 16.59
N THR A 96 5.22 -7.92 15.32
CA THR A 96 5.40 -6.86 14.33
C THR A 96 4.05 -6.50 13.72
N ARG A 97 3.87 -5.25 13.35
CA ARG A 97 2.63 -4.78 12.75
C ARG A 97 2.92 -3.97 11.48
N PRO A 98 2.53 -4.45 10.29
CA PRO A 98 2.62 -3.62 9.09
C PRO A 98 1.62 -2.46 9.21
N LEU A 99 2.07 -1.26 8.87
CA LEU A 99 1.28 -0.03 8.94
C LEU A 99 0.95 0.51 7.56
N ASP A 100 1.90 0.40 6.63
CA ASP A 100 1.74 0.93 5.29
C ASP A 100 2.59 0.15 4.28
N CYS A 101 2.20 0.25 3.02
CA CYS A 101 2.92 -0.34 1.92
C CYS A 101 2.78 0.57 0.70
N ARG A 102 3.91 1.11 0.20
CA ARG A 102 3.93 2.06 -0.92
C ARG A 102 5.26 2.02 -1.65
N HIS A 103 5.20 2.09 -2.98
CA HIS A 103 6.36 2.16 -3.87
C HIS A 103 7.43 1.08 -3.59
N GLY A 104 7.02 -0.18 -3.42
CA GLY A 104 7.92 -1.30 -3.09
C GLY A 104 8.48 -1.29 -1.66
N ARG A 105 7.97 -0.45 -0.75
CA ARG A 105 8.39 -0.38 0.65
C ARG A 105 7.26 -0.76 1.58
N VAL A 106 7.56 -1.57 2.57
CA VAL A 106 6.66 -1.96 3.66
C VAL A 106 7.14 -1.30 4.94
N LEU A 107 6.27 -0.53 5.58
CA LEU A 107 6.50 0.06 6.88
C LEU A 107 5.96 -0.87 7.97
N ILE A 108 6.84 -1.30 8.87
CA ILE A 108 6.52 -2.22 9.97
C ILE A 108 6.81 -1.53 11.29
N HIS A 109 5.84 -1.55 12.21
CA HIS A 109 6.04 -1.21 13.61
C HIS A 109 6.56 -2.44 14.36
N MET A 110 7.73 -2.27 14.97
CA MET A 110 8.39 -3.27 15.82
C MET A 110 7.89 -3.14 17.27
N LEU A 111 6.92 -3.96 17.67
CA LEU A 111 6.33 -3.85 19.02
C LEU A 111 7.34 -4.32 20.07
N ARG A 112 7.45 -3.56 21.17
CA ARG A 112 8.32 -3.82 22.34
C ARG A 112 9.83 -3.59 22.12
N GLU A 113 10.23 -2.87 21.07
CA GLU A 113 11.60 -2.39 20.92
C GLU A 113 11.78 -0.98 21.49
N LYS A 114 12.76 -0.82 22.39
CA LYS A 114 13.04 0.45 23.08
C LYS A 114 13.85 1.44 22.25
N SER A 115 14.66 0.96 21.29
CA SER A 115 15.59 1.76 20.49
C SER A 115 15.10 2.04 19.07
N MET A 116 14.38 1.10 18.47
CA MET A 116 13.80 1.21 17.14
C MET A 116 12.30 1.00 17.24
N SER A 117 11.47 1.89 16.69
CA SER A 117 10.03 1.68 16.67
C SER A 117 9.53 1.23 15.31
N TYR A 118 10.23 1.57 14.24
CA TYR A 118 9.80 1.23 12.89
C TYR A 118 10.93 0.63 12.06
N LEU A 119 10.53 -0.18 11.09
CA LEU A 119 11.37 -0.79 10.08
C LEU A 119 10.75 -0.51 8.73
N VAL A 120 11.49 0.14 7.84
CA VAL A 120 11.16 0.20 6.41
C VAL A 120 11.88 -0.97 5.75
N TRP A 121 11.11 -1.88 5.20
CA TRP A 121 11.59 -3.10 4.56
C TRP A 121 11.20 -3.06 3.08
N ASP A 122 12.14 -3.40 2.22
CA ASP A 122 11.86 -3.71 0.82
C ASP A 122 11.87 -5.25 0.66
N PRO A 123 10.70 -5.88 0.47
CA PRO A 123 10.60 -7.31 0.26
C PRO A 123 11.37 -7.81 -0.95
N ALA A 124 11.41 -7.04 -2.04
CA ALA A 124 12.03 -7.48 -3.27
C ALA A 124 13.56 -7.51 -3.15
N THR A 125 14.19 -6.47 -2.59
CA THR A 125 15.65 -6.40 -2.41
C THR A 125 16.13 -7.07 -1.13
N GLY A 126 15.26 -7.16 -0.12
CA GLY A 126 15.63 -7.53 1.23
C GLY A 126 16.21 -6.37 2.05
N ASP A 127 16.31 -5.17 1.47
CA ASP A 127 16.86 -3.99 2.13
C ASP A 127 16.02 -3.59 3.34
N ARG A 128 16.71 -3.11 4.38
CA ARG A 128 16.12 -2.79 5.68
C ARG A 128 16.68 -1.48 6.18
N HIS A 129 15.79 -0.59 6.58
CA HIS A 129 16.15 0.67 7.19
C HIS A 129 15.40 0.84 8.51
N ALA A 130 16.17 0.92 9.59
CA ALA A 130 15.64 1.05 10.93
C ALA A 130 15.29 2.53 11.20
N VAL A 131 14.09 2.80 11.68
CA VAL A 131 13.59 4.16 11.95
C VAL A 131 13.36 4.34 13.47
N PRO A 132 14.00 5.34 14.11
CA PRO A 132 13.96 5.52 15.55
C PRO A 132 12.56 5.90 16.04
N LYS A 133 12.31 5.76 17.35
CA LYS A 133 11.06 6.21 17.97
C LYS A 133 10.86 7.73 17.74
N PRO A 134 9.68 8.18 17.30
CA PRO A 134 9.38 9.61 17.25
C PRO A 134 9.30 10.16 18.69
N GLY A 135 9.72 11.42 18.87
CA GLY A 135 9.72 12.11 20.16
C GLY A 135 8.33 12.56 20.63
N VAL A 136 7.29 11.79 20.31
CA VAL A 136 5.90 12.05 20.67
C VAL A 136 5.45 10.88 21.54
N ASP A 137 4.69 11.13 22.59
CA ASP A 137 3.99 10.07 23.34
C ASP A 137 2.57 9.92 22.79
N TRP A 138 2.11 8.70 22.61
CA TRP A 138 0.84 8.44 21.90
C TRP A 138 0.02 7.37 22.58
N LEU A 139 -1.30 7.58 22.57
CA LEU A 139 -2.28 6.54 22.89
C LEU A 139 -2.43 5.59 21.70
N ILE A 140 -2.69 6.18 20.52
CA ILE A 140 -2.87 5.47 19.24
C ILE A 140 -2.15 6.27 18.16
N HIS A 141 -1.50 5.56 17.25
CA HIS A 141 -0.85 6.15 16.09
C HIS A 141 -1.12 5.36 14.82
N ASN A 142 -0.80 6.02 13.72
CA ASN A 142 -0.62 5.41 12.43
C ASN A 142 0.60 6.05 11.74
N ALA A 143 1.13 5.40 10.73
CA ALA A 143 2.26 5.94 9.99
C ALA A 143 2.19 5.51 8.52
N GLY A 144 2.81 6.31 7.65
CA GLY A 144 2.89 6.03 6.23
C GLY A 144 4.28 6.29 5.67
N VAL A 145 4.68 5.51 4.67
CA VAL A 145 5.95 5.69 3.95
C VAL A 145 5.69 6.36 2.61
N PHE A 146 6.53 7.31 2.23
CA PHE A 146 6.43 7.99 0.94
C PHE A 146 7.81 8.19 0.32
N CYS A 147 7.85 8.29 -1.00
CA CYS A 147 9.07 8.60 -1.72
C CYS A 147 9.39 10.09 -1.55
N ALA A 148 10.63 10.42 -1.18
CA ALA A 148 11.09 11.79 -0.98
C ALA A 148 11.89 12.33 -2.18
N THR A 149 11.97 11.56 -3.28
CA THR A 149 12.69 11.96 -4.48
C THR A 149 11.84 12.96 -5.29
N VAL A 150 12.35 14.18 -5.46
CA VAL A 150 11.67 15.25 -6.22
C VAL A 150 11.53 14.85 -7.69
N GLY A 151 10.32 15.02 -8.25
CA GLY A 151 10.04 14.70 -9.66
C GLY A 151 10.07 13.21 -9.99
N CYS A 152 9.94 12.33 -8.99
CA CYS A 152 9.89 10.89 -9.17
C CYS A 152 8.60 10.46 -9.88
N ASP A 153 8.71 9.58 -10.87
CA ASP A 153 7.57 8.95 -11.56
C ASP A 153 6.87 7.86 -10.73
N HIS A 154 7.45 7.52 -9.57
CA HIS A 154 7.03 6.47 -8.66
C HIS A 154 6.88 5.06 -9.28
N LEU A 155 7.39 4.86 -10.50
CA LEU A 155 7.42 3.55 -11.14
C LEU A 155 8.45 2.62 -10.49
N ASP A 156 9.48 3.21 -9.85
CA ASP A 156 10.59 2.45 -9.27
C ASP A 156 11.42 3.23 -8.22
N CYS A 157 10.81 3.63 -7.12
CA CYS A 157 11.51 4.41 -6.09
C CYS A 157 11.84 3.68 -4.80
N HIS A 158 11.77 2.34 -4.77
CA HIS A 158 12.06 1.56 -3.56
C HIS A 158 13.53 1.61 -3.09
N GLY A 159 14.47 2.10 -3.91
CA GLY A 159 15.88 2.32 -3.54
C GLY A 159 16.30 3.77 -3.25
N GLY A 160 15.44 4.77 -3.50
CA GLY A 160 15.78 6.20 -3.34
C GLY A 160 15.48 6.77 -1.95
N PRO A 161 15.72 8.05 -1.67
CA PRO A 161 15.24 8.68 -0.43
C PRO A 161 13.75 8.46 -0.16
N PHE A 162 13.40 8.10 1.08
CA PHE A 162 12.03 8.12 1.60
C PHE A 162 11.88 9.04 2.81
N GLY A 163 10.62 9.40 3.07
CA GLY A 163 10.17 9.85 4.37
C GLY A 163 9.18 8.87 5.02
N VAL A 164 9.07 8.94 6.34
CA VAL A 164 7.99 8.31 7.10
C VAL A 164 7.22 9.39 7.81
N VAL A 165 5.93 9.52 7.50
CA VAL A 165 5.03 10.37 8.28
C VAL A 165 4.48 9.55 9.44
N PHE A 166 4.64 10.08 10.64
CA PHE A 166 4.05 9.55 11.86
C PHE A 166 2.92 10.49 12.28
N MET A 167 1.73 9.93 12.51
CA MET A 167 0.58 10.68 13.01
C MET A 167 -0.01 9.97 14.22
N ALA A 168 -0.19 10.71 15.31
CA ALA A 168 -0.68 10.17 16.56
C ALA A 168 -1.73 11.06 17.21
N THR A 169 -2.59 10.41 17.98
CA THR A 169 -3.33 11.07 19.05
C THR A 169 -2.45 11.01 20.30
N ASP A 170 -2.03 12.18 20.76
CA ASP A 170 -1.16 12.34 21.93
C ASP A 170 -1.84 11.82 23.20
N ASP A 171 -1.08 11.15 24.07
CA ASP A 171 -1.62 10.51 25.28
C ASP A 171 -1.95 11.54 26.39
N HIS A 172 -1.35 12.72 26.36
CA HIS A 172 -1.48 13.73 27.42
C HIS A 172 -2.54 14.78 27.07
N ASP A 173 -2.42 15.39 25.89
CA ASP A 173 -3.27 16.51 25.48
C ASP A 173 -4.38 16.11 24.48
N LEU A 174 -4.37 14.85 24.02
CA LEU A 174 -5.33 14.29 23.05
C LEU A 174 -5.34 15.03 21.71
N LEU A 175 -4.33 15.86 21.43
CA LEU A 175 -4.18 16.54 20.15
C LEU A 175 -3.63 15.57 19.11
N ILE A 176 -3.95 15.85 17.85
CA ILE A 176 -3.36 15.11 16.74
C ILE A 176 -2.02 15.74 16.44
N LYS A 177 -0.94 14.96 16.60
CA LYS A 177 0.42 15.37 16.32
C LYS A 177 0.97 14.63 15.13
N VAL A 178 1.73 15.34 14.30
CA VAL A 178 2.43 14.78 13.15
C VAL A 178 3.91 15.08 13.23
N SER A 179 4.75 14.11 12.84
CA SER A 179 6.19 14.29 12.68
C SER A 179 6.64 13.48 11.48
N VAL A 180 7.69 13.93 10.80
CA VAL A 180 8.20 13.30 9.57
C VAL A 180 9.65 12.91 9.77
N PHE A 181 9.96 11.65 9.56
CA PHE A 181 11.32 11.15 9.47
C PHE A 181 11.82 11.29 8.04
N SER A 182 13.07 11.74 7.86
CA SER A 182 13.78 11.72 6.58
C SER A 182 14.89 10.68 6.60
N SER A 183 14.91 9.78 5.63
CA SER A 183 15.98 8.77 5.47
C SER A 183 17.34 9.37 5.12
N GLU A 184 17.39 10.57 4.55
CA GLU A 184 18.64 11.25 4.20
C GLU A 184 19.32 11.84 5.42
N THR A 185 18.53 12.42 6.33
CA THR A 185 19.05 13.04 7.56
C THR A 185 19.09 12.08 8.74
N GLY A 186 18.25 11.03 8.72
CA GLY A 186 18.08 10.11 9.84
C GLY A 186 17.35 10.73 11.04
N VAL A 187 16.65 11.86 10.85
CA VAL A 187 16.06 12.66 11.94
C VAL A 187 14.57 12.89 11.72
N TRP A 188 13.82 12.96 12.83
CA TRP A 188 12.42 13.37 12.88
C TRP A 188 12.30 14.89 12.89
N SER A 189 11.36 15.42 12.12
CA SER A 189 11.00 16.84 12.15
C SER A 189 10.34 17.22 13.49
N THR A 190 10.40 18.52 13.82
CA THR A 190 9.67 19.06 14.96
C THR A 190 8.17 18.77 14.81
N PRO A 191 7.52 18.15 15.81
CA PRO A 191 6.11 17.80 15.71
C PRO A 191 5.23 19.04 15.52
N VAL A 192 4.21 18.89 14.69
CA VAL A 192 3.15 19.89 14.51
C VAL A 192 1.85 19.32 15.02
N SER A 193 1.09 20.14 15.73
CA SER A 193 -0.17 19.75 16.35
C SER A 193 -1.34 20.37 15.62
N LEU A 194 -2.38 19.58 15.40
CA LEU A 194 -3.71 20.06 15.04
C LEU A 194 -4.49 20.22 16.34
N GLY A 195 -4.61 21.47 16.80
CA GLY A 195 -5.13 21.81 18.12
C GLY A 195 -6.45 22.59 18.11
N SER A 196 -6.72 23.25 19.24
CA SER A 196 -7.88 24.13 19.50
C SER A 196 -8.09 25.22 18.45
N ASP A 197 -7.03 25.57 17.73
CA ASP A 197 -7.01 26.68 16.80
C ASP A 197 -7.69 26.31 15.47
N CYS A 198 -7.95 25.01 15.20
CA CYS A 198 -8.88 24.64 14.14
C CYS A 198 -10.30 24.50 14.69
N GLU A 199 -11.16 25.46 14.35
CA GLU A 199 -12.60 25.38 14.61
C GLU A 199 -13.21 24.08 14.07
N CYS A 200 -12.70 23.62 12.92
CA CYS A 200 -13.06 22.35 12.30
C CYS A 200 -12.86 21.14 13.24
N TYR A 201 -11.71 21.09 13.91
CA TYR A 201 -11.32 20.00 14.80
C TYR A 201 -12.12 20.08 16.09
N VAL A 202 -12.24 21.27 16.66
CA VAL A 202 -13.03 21.50 17.87
C VAL A 202 -14.49 21.10 17.66
N GLN A 203 -15.08 21.44 16.52
CA GLN A 203 -16.46 21.04 16.22
C GLN A 203 -16.58 19.53 16.06
N HIS A 204 -15.67 18.89 15.32
CA HIS A 204 -15.67 17.44 15.17
C HIS A 204 -15.51 16.72 16.53
N MET A 205 -14.62 17.20 17.40
CA MET A 205 -14.44 16.68 18.75
C MET A 205 -15.73 16.80 19.58
N LYS A 206 -16.40 17.97 19.54
CA LYS A 206 -17.68 18.18 20.22
C LYS A 206 -18.75 17.23 19.73
N ASP A 207 -18.90 17.08 18.42
CA ASP A 207 -19.89 16.19 17.81
C ASP A 207 -19.63 14.72 18.17
N ALA A 208 -18.36 14.31 18.18
CA ALA A 208 -17.96 12.96 18.57
C ALA A 208 -18.28 12.67 20.05
N ILE A 209 -17.95 13.60 20.96
CA ILE A 209 -18.24 13.48 22.40
C ILE A 209 -19.75 13.46 22.67
N GLN A 210 -20.53 14.25 21.93
CA GLN A 210 -21.99 14.26 22.07
C GLN A 210 -22.60 12.90 21.68
N ARG A 211 -22.10 12.27 20.60
CA ARG A 211 -22.58 10.96 20.14
C ARG A 211 -22.16 9.81 21.05
N ASP A 212 -20.93 9.84 21.58
CA ASP A 212 -20.42 8.82 22.50
C ASP A 212 -19.43 9.42 23.50
N ARG A 213 -19.91 9.63 24.72
CA ARG A 213 -19.14 10.24 25.81
C ARG A 213 -17.94 9.41 26.26
N TYR A 214 -17.86 8.13 25.88
CA TYR A 214 -16.84 7.21 26.35
C TYR A 214 -15.72 6.98 25.33
N HIS A 215 -15.83 7.49 24.10
CA HIS A 215 -14.87 7.21 23.03
C HIS A 215 -14.50 8.48 22.25
N LEU A 216 -13.29 8.98 22.51
CA LEU A 216 -12.69 10.08 21.77
C LEU A 216 -12.30 9.63 20.35
N PRO A 217 -12.43 10.49 19.33
CA PRO A 217 -11.91 10.19 18.00
C PRO A 217 -10.38 10.20 18.04
N TYR A 218 -9.77 9.25 17.35
CA TYR A 218 -8.33 9.09 17.30
C TYR A 218 -7.89 8.66 15.91
N VAL A 219 -6.59 8.77 15.62
CA VAL A 219 -6.02 8.38 14.32
C VAL A 219 -6.34 6.91 14.02
N GLN A 220 -7.08 6.67 12.95
CA GLN A 220 -7.47 5.34 12.55
C GLN A 220 -6.27 4.60 11.92
N PRO A 221 -6.03 3.33 12.29
CA PRO A 221 -4.92 2.56 11.77
C PRO A 221 -5.27 1.89 10.43
N THR A 222 -5.69 2.70 9.46
CA THR A 222 -6.01 2.37 8.06
C THR A 222 -4.93 2.92 7.13
N ARG A 223 -4.79 2.38 5.92
CA ARG A 223 -3.79 2.89 4.96
C ARG A 223 -4.02 4.38 4.68
N ALA A 224 -2.96 5.19 4.80
CA ALA A 224 -3.00 6.60 4.44
C ALA A 224 -3.00 6.78 2.91
N ALA A 225 -3.59 7.87 2.41
CA ALA A 225 -3.46 8.26 1.00
C ALA A 225 -2.39 9.35 0.84
N VAL A 226 -1.60 9.29 -0.22
CA VAL A 226 -0.52 10.26 -0.52
C VAL A 226 -0.75 10.82 -1.92
N ILE A 227 -0.86 12.15 -2.04
CA ILE A 227 -1.08 12.86 -3.30
C ILE A 227 -0.17 14.09 -3.35
N GLY A 228 0.87 14.00 -4.17
CA GLY A 228 1.97 14.98 -4.15
C GLY A 228 2.51 15.13 -2.73
N ASP A 229 2.62 16.37 -2.26
CA ASP A 229 3.12 16.68 -0.90
C ASP A 229 2.05 16.55 0.20
N ASN A 230 0.86 16.03 -0.12
CA ASN A 230 -0.25 15.93 0.82
C ASN A 230 -0.46 14.48 1.25
N ILE A 231 -0.54 14.26 2.56
CA ILE A 231 -0.80 12.95 3.15
C ILE A 231 -2.09 13.01 3.97
N TYR A 232 -2.95 12.02 3.78
CA TYR A 232 -4.30 11.98 4.33
C TYR A 232 -4.48 10.77 5.24
N PHE A 233 -4.89 11.03 6.46
CA PHE A 233 -5.26 10.03 7.46
C PHE A 233 -6.72 10.20 7.86
N THR A 234 -7.36 9.13 8.29
CA THR A 234 -8.74 9.20 8.81
C THR A 234 -8.75 9.11 10.33
N LEU A 235 -9.73 9.78 10.94
CA LEU A 235 -10.04 9.65 12.35
C LEU A 235 -11.13 8.61 12.55
N ARG A 236 -11.00 7.79 13.59
CA ARG A 236 -12.02 6.81 13.95
C ARG A 236 -13.28 7.54 14.41
N ARG A 237 -14.43 7.04 13.96
CA ARG A 237 -15.79 7.58 14.18
C ARG A 237 -15.98 8.92 13.46
N GLY A 238 -16.95 8.96 12.55
CA GLY A 238 -17.19 10.12 11.69
C GLY A 238 -16.25 10.20 10.49
N HIS A 239 -15.11 9.51 10.51
CA HIS A 239 -14.17 9.36 9.38
C HIS A 239 -13.65 10.69 8.83
N ALA A 240 -13.57 11.72 9.69
CA ALA A 240 -12.94 12.98 9.33
C ALA A 240 -11.50 12.76 8.90
N ILE A 241 -11.07 13.53 7.90
CA ILE A 241 -9.79 13.34 7.24
C ILE A 241 -8.83 14.43 7.71
N VAL A 242 -7.70 14.02 8.27
CA VAL A 242 -6.59 14.91 8.60
C VAL A 242 -5.68 14.94 7.39
N LYS A 243 -5.47 16.14 6.85
CA LYS A 243 -4.55 16.43 5.76
C LYS A 243 -3.28 17.03 6.36
N TYR A 244 -2.15 16.43 6.06
CA TYR A 244 -0.82 16.95 6.35
C TYR A 244 -0.13 17.37 5.06
N HIS A 245 0.41 18.59 5.00
CA HIS A 245 1.21 19.06 3.88
C HIS A 245 2.70 19.03 4.26
N VAL A 246 3.47 18.20 3.58
CA VAL A 246 4.90 17.98 3.88
C VAL A 246 5.71 19.27 3.71
N GLY A 247 5.58 19.95 2.57
CA GLY A 247 6.37 21.17 2.27
C GLY A 247 6.14 22.35 3.21
N ASN A 248 4.90 22.57 3.67
CA ASN A 248 4.54 23.67 4.57
C ASN A 248 4.55 23.27 6.05
N ASN A 249 4.77 21.99 6.34
CA ASN A 249 4.68 21.39 7.67
C ASN A 249 3.41 21.83 8.43
N CYS A 250 2.24 21.69 7.80
CA CYS A 250 0.97 22.15 8.38
C CYS A 250 -0.13 21.08 8.30
N LEU A 251 -1.07 21.17 9.24
CA LEU A 251 -2.21 20.27 9.34
C LEU A 251 -3.50 21.05 9.05
N SER A 252 -4.44 20.39 8.37
CA SER A 252 -5.81 20.87 8.17
C SER A 252 -6.77 19.69 8.22
N MET A 253 -8.08 19.94 8.34
CA MET A 253 -9.09 18.88 8.24
C MET A 253 -9.98 19.02 7.02
N ILE A 254 -10.49 17.87 6.62
CA ILE A 254 -11.48 17.69 5.59
C ILE A 254 -12.64 16.89 6.18
N ASN A 255 -13.86 17.43 6.05
CA ASN A 255 -15.07 16.68 6.33
C ASN A 255 -15.27 15.60 5.26
N PRO A 256 -15.66 14.37 5.63
CA PRO A 256 -15.93 13.32 4.66
C PRO A 256 -17.28 13.54 3.96
N PRO A 257 -17.56 12.84 2.84
CA PRO A 257 -18.91 12.83 2.28
C PRO A 257 -19.90 12.19 3.27
N PRO A 258 -21.21 12.46 3.17
CA PRO A 258 -22.22 11.82 4.00
C PRO A 258 -22.22 10.31 3.81
N HIS A 259 -22.16 9.56 4.91
CA HIS A 259 -22.21 8.09 4.92
C HIS A 259 -22.52 7.55 6.31
N ASN A 260 -22.96 6.29 6.39
CA ASN A 260 -23.18 5.53 7.61
C ASN A 260 -22.33 4.24 7.69
N ALA A 261 -21.28 4.14 6.86
CA ALA A 261 -20.43 2.96 6.77
C ALA A 261 -19.46 2.81 7.96
N TYR A 262 -19.22 1.56 8.36
CA TYR A 262 -18.22 1.21 9.38
C TYR A 262 -16.79 1.22 8.82
N GLY A 263 -16.61 0.65 7.64
CA GLY A 263 -15.32 0.56 6.94
C GLY A 263 -15.27 1.47 5.72
N ILE A 264 -14.15 2.20 5.59
CA ILE A 264 -13.88 3.10 4.48
C ILE A 264 -12.45 2.88 4.00
N ALA A 265 -12.16 3.30 2.77
CA ALA A 265 -10.80 3.47 2.28
C ALA A 265 -10.63 4.83 1.60
N LEU A 266 -9.48 5.47 1.86
CA LEU A 266 -9.00 6.56 1.02
C LEU A 266 -8.29 5.97 -0.20
N MET A 267 -8.35 6.67 -1.32
CA MET A 267 -7.62 6.28 -2.52
C MET A 267 -7.15 7.48 -3.32
N VAL A 268 -6.19 7.27 -4.21
CA VAL A 268 -5.78 8.26 -5.20
C VAL A 268 -6.55 7.98 -6.49
N MET A 269 -7.25 8.99 -6.99
CA MET A 269 -8.02 8.91 -8.23
C MET A 269 -7.11 9.14 -9.45
N ASP A 270 -7.57 8.74 -10.65
CA ASP A 270 -6.83 8.93 -11.91
C ASP A 270 -6.48 10.40 -12.19
N ASP A 271 -7.34 11.33 -11.78
CA ASP A 271 -7.14 12.78 -11.90
C ASP A 271 -6.28 13.36 -10.76
N SER A 272 -5.58 12.51 -10.00
CA SER A 272 -4.80 12.86 -8.82
C SER A 272 -5.61 13.55 -7.71
N SER A 273 -6.93 13.38 -7.70
CA SER A 273 -7.78 13.84 -6.60
C SER A 273 -7.85 12.81 -5.47
N LEU A 274 -8.28 13.27 -4.30
CA LEU A 274 -8.54 12.40 -3.15
C LEU A 274 -9.87 11.66 -3.36
N GLY A 275 -9.81 10.34 -3.36
CA GLY A 275 -10.97 9.45 -3.39
C GLY A 275 -11.38 8.99 -2.00
N PHE A 276 -12.68 8.77 -1.83
CA PHE A 276 -13.29 8.23 -0.61
C PHE A 276 -14.26 7.12 -0.99
N VAL A 277 -14.04 5.93 -0.42
CA VAL A 277 -14.77 4.71 -0.77
C VAL A 277 -15.38 4.09 0.45
N PHE A 278 -16.64 3.71 0.36
CA PHE A 278 -17.36 3.00 1.41
C PHE A 278 -18.47 2.11 0.84
N ILE A 279 -19.00 1.22 1.68
CA ILE A 279 -20.15 0.38 1.34
C ILE A 279 -21.33 0.73 2.25
N GLU A 280 -22.50 0.90 1.64
CA GLU A 280 -23.79 0.96 2.34
C GLU A 280 -24.69 -0.17 1.83
N GLY A 281 -25.06 -1.07 2.75
CA GLY A 281 -25.75 -2.31 2.38
C GLY A 281 -24.88 -3.16 1.46
N PHE A 282 -25.19 -3.16 0.17
CA PHE A 282 -24.41 -3.87 -0.86
C PHE A 282 -23.98 -2.94 -2.00
N SER A 283 -24.12 -1.63 -1.81
CA SER A 283 -23.73 -0.63 -2.78
C SER A 283 -22.37 -0.05 -2.39
N LEU A 284 -21.39 -0.18 -3.29
CA LEU A 284 -20.08 0.45 -3.17
C LEU A 284 -20.16 1.87 -3.73
N HIS A 285 -19.93 2.86 -2.88
CA HIS A 285 -19.96 4.27 -3.24
C HIS A 285 -18.55 4.81 -3.37
N LEU A 286 -18.27 5.45 -4.51
CA LEU A 286 -17.00 6.09 -4.82
C LEU A 286 -17.21 7.60 -4.97
N TRP A 287 -16.50 8.37 -4.15
CA TRP A 287 -16.49 9.83 -4.17
C TRP A 287 -15.11 10.36 -4.49
N SER A 288 -15.03 11.48 -5.19
CA SER A 288 -13.79 12.21 -5.47
C SER A 288 -13.91 13.65 -4.95
N ARG A 289 -12.83 14.17 -4.39
CA ARG A 289 -12.73 15.55 -3.93
C ARG A 289 -12.17 16.44 -5.05
N LYS A 290 -13.06 17.11 -5.78
CA LYS A 290 -12.70 17.95 -6.93
C LYS A 290 -12.79 19.43 -6.60
N VAL A 291 -11.98 20.25 -7.27
CA VAL A 291 -12.10 21.71 -7.17
C VAL A 291 -13.30 22.14 -8.01
N SER A 292 -14.24 22.83 -7.38
CA SER A 292 -15.42 23.40 -8.03
C SER A 292 -15.04 24.59 -8.92
N SER A 293 -15.96 25.03 -9.78
CA SER A 293 -15.80 26.27 -10.55
C SER A 293 -15.64 27.51 -9.67
N GLU A 294 -16.08 27.45 -8.41
CA GLU A 294 -15.97 28.52 -7.42
C GLU A 294 -14.63 28.48 -6.64
N GLY A 295 -13.77 27.49 -6.94
CA GLY A 295 -12.44 27.33 -6.33
C GLY A 295 -12.44 26.57 -4.99
N SER A 296 -13.61 26.17 -4.47
CA SER A 296 -13.75 25.32 -3.28
C SER A 296 -13.57 23.84 -3.65
N ALA A 297 -12.85 23.07 -2.82
CA ALA A 297 -12.76 21.62 -3.01
C ALA A 297 -13.96 20.89 -2.39
N GLU A 298 -14.77 20.23 -3.21
CA GLU A 298 -16.03 19.59 -2.84
C GLU A 298 -16.04 18.09 -3.19
N TRP A 299 -16.86 17.33 -2.47
CA TRP A 299 -17.04 15.91 -2.72
C TRP A 299 -18.09 15.70 -3.82
N VAL A 300 -17.70 14.96 -4.86
CA VAL A 300 -18.57 14.58 -5.98
C VAL A 300 -18.66 13.06 -6.05
N GLN A 301 -19.87 12.51 -6.04
CA GLN A 301 -20.10 11.09 -6.20
C GLN A 301 -19.81 10.68 -7.64
N CYS A 302 -18.80 9.84 -7.83
CA CYS A 302 -18.31 9.43 -9.14
C CYS A 302 -19.01 8.18 -9.65
N GLN A 303 -19.23 7.21 -8.76
CA GLN A 303 -19.71 5.89 -9.15
C GLN A 303 -20.45 5.21 -7.99
N VAL A 304 -21.42 4.40 -8.34
CA VAL A 304 -22.08 3.45 -7.45
C VAL A 304 -22.08 2.08 -8.13
N ILE A 305 -21.60 1.07 -7.43
CA ILE A 305 -21.54 -0.31 -7.93
C ILE A 305 -22.38 -1.20 -7.02
N ASP A 306 -23.32 -1.94 -7.58
CA ASP A 306 -24.06 -2.97 -6.86
C ASP A 306 -23.22 -4.25 -6.75
N LEU A 307 -22.73 -4.53 -5.56
CA LEU A 307 -21.86 -5.68 -5.30
C LEU A 307 -22.56 -7.01 -5.54
N LYS A 308 -23.90 -7.09 -5.46
CA LYS A 308 -24.63 -8.34 -5.75
C LYS A 308 -24.55 -8.71 -7.23
N THR A 309 -24.45 -7.71 -8.10
CA THR A 309 -24.32 -7.92 -9.54
C THR A 309 -22.89 -8.28 -9.93
N VAL A 310 -21.91 -7.71 -9.23
CA VAL A 310 -20.50 -7.94 -9.52
C VAL A 310 -20.02 -9.25 -8.91
N ILE A 311 -20.23 -9.46 -7.60
CA ILE A 311 -19.76 -10.63 -6.86
C ILE A 311 -20.98 -11.48 -6.45
N PRO A 312 -21.38 -12.48 -7.27
CA PRO A 312 -22.59 -13.27 -7.02
C PRO A 312 -22.49 -14.23 -5.81
N VAL A 313 -21.31 -14.32 -5.19
CA VAL A 313 -21.03 -15.24 -4.07
C VAL A 313 -21.26 -14.57 -2.70
N ILE A 314 -21.56 -13.27 -2.66
CA ILE A 314 -21.78 -12.56 -1.40
C ILE A 314 -23.09 -13.03 -0.76
N ASP A 315 -23.04 -13.48 0.50
CA ASP A 315 -24.23 -13.77 1.29
C ASP A 315 -25.03 -12.49 1.54
N PRO A 316 -26.31 -12.41 1.11
CA PRO A 316 -27.19 -11.28 1.40
C PRO A 316 -27.42 -11.02 2.90
N GLY A 317 -27.10 -11.99 3.77
CA GLY A 317 -27.22 -11.89 5.22
C GLY A 317 -26.07 -11.16 5.93
N GLN A 318 -24.95 -10.91 5.25
CA GLN A 318 -23.77 -10.25 5.84
C GLN A 318 -23.35 -9.03 5.02
N VAL A 319 -23.21 -7.89 5.70
CA VAL A 319 -22.85 -6.62 5.04
C VAL A 319 -21.34 -6.62 4.73
N PRO A 320 -20.94 -6.50 3.46
CA PRO A 320 -19.53 -6.41 3.10
C PRO A 320 -18.89 -5.11 3.60
N SER A 321 -17.58 -5.14 3.85
CA SER A 321 -16.82 -3.97 4.32
C SER A 321 -15.64 -3.69 3.42
N VAL A 322 -15.39 -2.39 3.16
CA VAL A 322 -14.16 -1.95 2.51
C VAL A 322 -13.01 -2.04 3.50
N VAL A 323 -11.89 -2.62 3.08
CA VAL A 323 -10.71 -2.84 3.93
C VAL A 323 -9.40 -2.29 3.35
N GLY A 324 -9.43 -1.72 2.15
CA GLY A 324 -8.27 -1.06 1.57
C GLY A 324 -8.45 -0.69 0.10
N SER A 325 -7.43 -0.02 -0.44
CA SER A 325 -7.33 0.35 -1.85
C SER A 325 -5.88 0.19 -2.32
N ALA A 326 -5.69 -0.05 -3.62
CA ALA A 326 -4.38 -0.12 -4.27
C ALA A 326 -4.15 1.14 -5.14
N GLU A 327 -3.00 1.77 -4.94
CA GLU A 327 -2.58 2.96 -5.71
C GLU A 327 -2.24 2.60 -7.16
N GLY A 328 -2.61 3.47 -8.10
CA GLY A 328 -2.25 3.37 -9.51
C GLY A 328 -3.06 2.37 -10.35
N VAL A 329 -3.69 1.37 -9.73
CA VAL A 329 -4.47 0.34 -10.45
C VAL A 329 -6.00 0.44 -10.26
N GLY A 330 -6.47 1.37 -9.42
CA GLY A 330 -7.90 1.56 -9.19
C GLY A 330 -8.59 0.32 -8.62
N ALA A 331 -7.89 -0.43 -7.76
CA ALA A 331 -8.43 -1.64 -7.15
C ALA A 331 -8.86 -1.39 -5.69
N ILE A 332 -9.99 -1.96 -5.29
CA ILE A 332 -10.55 -1.88 -3.95
C ILE A 332 -10.62 -3.27 -3.34
N PHE A 333 -10.26 -3.40 -2.07
CA PHE A 333 -10.35 -4.63 -1.31
C PHE A 333 -11.60 -4.65 -0.44
N ILE A 334 -12.36 -5.74 -0.53
CA ILE A 334 -13.63 -5.93 0.15
C ILE A 334 -13.55 -7.23 0.96
N SER A 335 -13.85 -7.12 2.26
CA SER A 335 -14.01 -8.25 3.16
C SER A 335 -15.47 -8.68 3.18
N THR A 336 -15.70 -9.96 2.98
CA THR A 336 -17.01 -10.61 3.17
C THR A 336 -16.85 -11.86 4.02
N ASP A 337 -17.98 -12.51 4.33
CA ASP A 337 -18.04 -13.82 4.96
C ASP A 337 -17.38 -14.93 4.11
N ALA A 338 -17.45 -14.82 2.78
CA ALA A 338 -16.86 -15.75 1.82
C ALA A 338 -15.34 -15.57 1.61
N GLY A 339 -14.76 -14.47 2.10
CA GLY A 339 -13.32 -14.19 2.01
C GLY A 339 -12.98 -12.74 1.68
N LEU A 340 -11.73 -12.55 1.28
CA LEU A 340 -11.22 -11.27 0.79
C LEU A 340 -11.33 -11.22 -0.74
N PHE A 341 -11.91 -10.15 -1.27
CA PHE A 341 -12.06 -9.93 -2.70
C PHE A 341 -11.39 -8.62 -3.12
N THR A 342 -10.96 -8.55 -4.37
CA THR A 342 -10.60 -7.28 -5.01
C THR A 342 -11.53 -7.01 -6.19
N ILE A 343 -11.88 -5.75 -6.39
CA ILE A 343 -12.62 -5.25 -7.55
C ILE A 343 -11.76 -4.20 -8.25
N GLU A 344 -11.58 -4.36 -9.56
CA GLU A 344 -10.98 -3.34 -10.42
C GLU A 344 -12.08 -2.37 -10.91
N LEU A 345 -12.01 -1.10 -10.51
CA LEU A 345 -13.08 -0.12 -10.71
C LEU A 345 -13.43 0.13 -12.19
N LYS A 346 -12.44 0.12 -13.08
CA LYS A 346 -12.62 0.42 -14.51
C LYS A 346 -13.28 -0.72 -15.27
N SER A 347 -12.83 -1.95 -15.01
CA SER A 347 -13.30 -3.14 -15.73
C SER A 347 -14.50 -3.81 -15.06
N GLY A 348 -14.73 -3.53 -13.77
CA GLY A 348 -15.70 -4.24 -12.94
C GLY A 348 -15.30 -5.68 -12.64
N ARG A 349 -14.10 -6.13 -13.05
CA ARG A 349 -13.62 -7.48 -12.78
C ARG A 349 -13.33 -7.64 -11.30
N TRP A 350 -13.62 -8.82 -10.78
CA TRP A 350 -13.33 -9.19 -9.41
C TRP A 350 -12.60 -10.52 -9.34
N ARG A 351 -11.87 -10.73 -8.25
CA ARG A 351 -11.26 -12.03 -7.90
C ARG A 351 -11.24 -12.22 -6.39
N LYS A 352 -11.38 -13.46 -5.93
CA LYS A 352 -11.10 -13.85 -4.54
C LYS A 352 -9.59 -13.88 -4.33
N LEU A 353 -9.12 -13.32 -3.23
CA LEU A 353 -7.70 -13.18 -2.88
C LEU A 353 -7.31 -14.03 -1.67
N ASP A 354 -8.21 -14.19 -0.70
CA ASP A 354 -7.94 -14.92 0.53
C ASP A 354 -9.22 -15.54 1.09
N GLU A 355 -9.04 -16.49 2.00
CA GLU A 355 -10.12 -17.22 2.67
C GLU A 355 -10.92 -16.36 3.67
N PRO A 356 -12.10 -16.80 4.12
CA PRO A 356 -12.89 -16.15 5.15
C PRO A 356 -12.08 -15.70 6.37
N GLY A 357 -12.22 -14.44 6.75
CA GLY A 357 -11.52 -13.83 7.88
C GLY A 357 -12.05 -12.43 8.19
N VAL A 358 -11.78 -11.92 9.40
CA VAL A 358 -12.20 -10.57 9.79
C VAL A 358 -11.08 -9.58 9.49
N TYR A 359 -10.98 -9.19 8.22
CA TYR A 359 -9.99 -8.23 7.73
C TYR A 359 -10.35 -6.82 8.19
N PHE A 360 -9.42 -6.15 8.87
CA PHE A 360 -9.56 -4.77 9.30
C PHE A 360 -8.90 -3.79 8.33
N ASN A 361 -7.72 -4.14 7.82
CA ASN A 361 -6.97 -3.33 6.88
C ASN A 361 -6.12 -4.24 5.98
N VAL A 362 -6.05 -3.91 4.69
CA VAL A 362 -5.24 -4.61 3.70
C VAL A 362 -4.26 -3.63 3.07
N LEU A 363 -3.00 -4.04 3.02
CA LEU A 363 -1.87 -3.29 2.49
C LEU A 363 -1.35 -4.00 1.24
N PRO A 364 -1.70 -3.50 0.05
CA PRO A 364 -1.22 -4.08 -1.20
C PRO A 364 0.26 -3.81 -1.40
N TYR A 365 1.04 -4.88 -1.58
CA TYR A 365 2.43 -4.79 -1.99
C TYR A 365 2.53 -4.81 -3.50
N MET A 366 2.91 -3.65 -4.04
CA MET A 366 3.02 -3.43 -5.48
C MET A 366 4.44 -3.01 -5.82
N SER A 367 5.07 -3.77 -6.71
CA SER A 367 6.41 -3.48 -7.21
C SER A 367 6.63 -4.22 -8.52
N PHE A 368 7.50 -3.69 -9.38
CA PHE A 368 8.05 -4.48 -10.48
C PHE A 368 9.15 -5.40 -9.95
N TYR A 369 9.14 -6.65 -10.39
CA TYR A 369 10.10 -7.66 -9.98
C TYR A 369 10.95 -8.10 -11.19
N THR A 370 12.16 -7.55 -11.30
CA THR A 370 13.06 -7.75 -12.46
C THR A 370 14.38 -8.42 -12.05
N PRO A 371 14.88 -9.45 -12.77
CA PRO A 371 16.06 -10.22 -12.37
C PRO A 371 17.35 -9.40 -12.13
N GLY A 372 17.51 -8.28 -12.84
CA GLY A 372 18.67 -7.38 -12.79
C GLY A 372 19.14 -6.93 -11.42
N ARG A 373 18.21 -6.77 -10.47
CA ARG A 373 18.54 -6.31 -9.11
C ARG A 373 18.86 -7.43 -8.13
N TYR A 374 18.49 -8.67 -8.45
CA TYR A 374 18.35 -9.73 -7.46
C TYR A 374 19.30 -10.91 -7.68
N CYS A 375 19.94 -11.03 -8.84
CA CYS A 375 21.02 -12.00 -9.06
C CYS A 375 22.29 -11.74 -8.21
N ALA A 376 22.36 -10.63 -7.47
CA ALA A 376 23.41 -10.36 -6.49
C ALA A 376 23.18 -11.04 -5.12
N SER A 377 21.96 -11.55 -4.85
CA SER A 377 21.69 -12.35 -3.64
C SER A 377 21.93 -13.84 -3.93
N PRO A 378 22.96 -14.48 -3.33
CA PRO A 378 23.24 -15.90 -3.55
C PRO A 378 22.08 -16.81 -3.12
N TYR A 379 21.20 -16.34 -2.23
CA TYR A 379 20.02 -17.09 -1.77
C TYR A 379 18.95 -17.25 -2.86
N LEU A 380 18.69 -16.20 -3.65
CA LEU A 380 17.62 -16.23 -4.66
C LEU A 380 18.04 -17.02 -5.90
N TYR A 381 19.34 -16.94 -6.25
CA TYR A 381 19.93 -17.77 -7.30
C TYR A 381 19.82 -19.26 -6.93
N VAL A 382 20.12 -19.63 -5.69
CA VAL A 382 20.00 -21.02 -5.20
C VAL A 382 18.54 -21.47 -5.14
N VAL A 383 17.61 -20.67 -4.59
CA VAL A 383 16.20 -21.08 -4.47
C VAL A 383 15.52 -21.26 -5.83
N LEU A 384 15.77 -20.34 -6.78
CA LEU A 384 15.26 -20.49 -8.15
C LEU A 384 15.92 -21.69 -8.85
N HIS A 385 17.24 -21.87 -8.74
CA HIS A 385 17.91 -22.98 -9.40
C HIS A 385 17.49 -24.35 -8.83
N PHE A 386 17.26 -24.47 -7.51
CA PHE A 386 16.85 -25.73 -6.87
C PHE A 386 15.38 -26.09 -7.12
N LEU A 387 14.44 -25.13 -7.07
CA LEU A 387 13.03 -25.40 -7.34
C LEU A 387 12.77 -25.75 -8.81
N TYR A 388 13.45 -25.09 -9.75
CA TYR A 388 13.27 -25.36 -11.18
C TYR A 388 14.03 -26.61 -11.66
N SER A 389 15.15 -26.99 -11.04
CA SER A 389 15.75 -28.31 -11.29
C SER A 389 14.82 -29.46 -10.88
N PHE A 390 14.05 -29.32 -9.79
CA PHE A 390 13.06 -30.35 -9.41
C PHE A 390 11.86 -30.43 -10.37
N CYS A 391 11.36 -29.30 -10.88
CA CYS A 391 10.31 -29.31 -11.91
C CYS A 391 10.78 -29.94 -13.23
N MET A 392 12.03 -29.69 -13.65
CA MET A 392 12.60 -30.30 -14.86
C MET A 392 12.81 -31.82 -14.69
N PHE A 393 13.21 -32.29 -13.51
CA PHE A 393 13.30 -33.74 -13.24
C PHE A 393 11.92 -34.41 -13.12
N GLY A 394 10.90 -33.72 -12.60
CA GLY A 394 9.53 -34.22 -12.55
C GLY A 394 8.86 -34.40 -13.92
N CYS A 395 9.22 -33.57 -14.91
CA CYS A 395 8.72 -33.68 -16.28
C CYS A 395 9.50 -34.67 -17.16
N LEU A 396 10.64 -35.21 -16.70
CA LEU A 396 11.41 -36.26 -17.38
C LEU A 396 11.09 -37.67 -16.84
N LEU A 397 10.23 -37.78 -15.83
CA LEU A 397 9.87 -39.03 -15.17
C LEU A 397 8.38 -39.43 -15.33
N ASN A 398 7.64 -38.82 -16.26
CA ASN A 398 6.32 -39.26 -16.68
C ASN A 398 6.24 -39.47 -18.19
#